data_AF-A0A853AU93-F1
#
_entry.id   AF-A0A853AU93-F1
#
_cell.length_a   1.000
_cell.length_b   1.000
_cell.length_c   1.000
_cell.angle_alpha   90.00
_cell.angle_beta   90.00
_cell.angle_gamma   90.00
#
_symmetry.space_group_name_H-M   'P 1'
#
loop_
_entity.id
_entity.type
_entity.pdbx_description
1 polymer ?
#
loop_
_entity_poly.entity_id
_entity_poly.type
_entity_poly.pdbx_seq_one_letter_code
_entity_poly.pdbx_strand_id
1 'polypeptide(L)'
;MSPDEPRVPNTVLIALRERGGLSQQDLADELTNLAARYGKHPQITRKTIGRWERGEVVWPQPFYRRLLAEFFGCAGDELGFRRPRSVRPEQDQTEPLPAPLTFATAPTTAEPHVERDQEEWRQVRSALGKHRRDLAVLAEALYRDHRVPGLKNTGVISAPNWIPAEPVPLDEIALTLDSVVAEPTITGAEPESALVRPLATIDARYRRYHDAIRDLAAPRLFENRLCFRLLELDWTQPSMHFGQMCFFDAVDTNEALAHEFAAHHLSIDSDRETVVPRASMRRLTFRKLIADPFDLGRRPLMGAIGTLTIRGGDSPSVVLHQRDSARVSGGGGMAHLLPAGIFQPSSVIPAAVAADFSIWRNIQREYAEELLGHDEYDGSGKPIRYDKLEPFTTMDEALRDGHIRVFCLGVTLDALTLAGDILTVAIIAPDTYDELFANAVETNSEGSMPARAFPFEENTLTWLHESKRLSPGAAAALHLAWSNRKVLLV
;
A
#
# COMPACT_ATOMS: atom_id res chain seq x y z
N MET A 1 -0.17 -2.99 -36.78
CA MET A 1 -1.64 -2.81 -36.77
C MET A 1 -2.19 -3.49 -38.01
N SER A 2 -2.72 -4.70 -37.89
CA SER A 2 -3.64 -5.20 -38.91
C SER A 2 -4.94 -4.39 -38.82
N PRO A 3 -5.52 -3.97 -39.96
CA PRO A 3 -6.86 -3.40 -40.01
C PRO A 3 -7.90 -4.53 -39.85
N ASP A 4 -9.03 -4.18 -39.25
CA ASP A 4 -10.26 -4.97 -39.09
C ASP A 4 -10.30 -6.09 -38.03
N GLU A 5 -9.98 -5.75 -36.78
CA GLU A 5 -10.89 -6.18 -35.71
C GLU A 5 -12.16 -5.31 -35.80
N PRO A 6 -13.37 -5.89 -35.88
CA PRO A 6 -14.60 -5.11 -36.02
C PRO A 6 -14.71 -4.17 -34.82
N ARG A 7 -14.68 -2.86 -35.08
CA ARG A 7 -14.90 -1.83 -34.07
C ARG A 7 -16.27 -2.03 -33.47
N VAL A 8 -16.32 -2.49 -32.22
CA VAL A 8 -17.59 -2.67 -31.55
C VAL A 8 -17.99 -1.35 -30.89
N PRO A 9 -19.15 -0.79 -31.24
CA PRO A 9 -19.66 0.41 -30.59
C PRO A 9 -19.81 0.22 -29.08
N ASN A 10 -19.49 1.25 -28.32
CA ASN A 10 -19.77 1.30 -26.89
C ASN A 10 -21.26 1.62 -26.68
N THR A 11 -22.09 0.58 -26.80
CA THR A 11 -23.55 0.67 -26.67
C THR A 11 -23.99 1.12 -25.28
N VAL A 12 -23.17 0.87 -24.25
CA VAL A 12 -23.45 1.27 -22.87
C VAL A 12 -23.31 2.79 -22.71
N LEU A 13 -22.22 3.38 -23.21
CA LEU A 13 -22.04 4.84 -23.18
C LEU A 13 -23.10 5.57 -24.01
N ILE A 14 -23.48 5.01 -25.16
CA ILE A 14 -24.59 5.54 -25.97
C ILE A 14 -25.89 5.54 -25.16
N ALA A 15 -26.22 4.42 -24.50
CA ALA A 15 -27.42 4.31 -23.69
C ALA A 15 -27.41 5.25 -22.46
N LEU A 16 -26.26 5.42 -21.79
CA LEU A 16 -26.13 6.36 -20.68
C LEU A 16 -26.39 7.80 -21.12
N ARG A 17 -25.81 8.22 -22.26
CA ARG A 17 -26.03 9.55 -22.82
C ARG A 17 -27.50 9.76 -23.24
N GLU A 18 -28.08 8.80 -23.95
CA GLU A 18 -29.46 8.90 -24.44
C GLU A 18 -30.50 8.88 -23.32
N ARG A 19 -30.28 8.09 -22.25
CA ARG A 19 -31.12 8.13 -21.03
C ARG A 19 -31.05 9.47 -20.32
N GLY A 20 -29.90 10.14 -20.38
CA GLY A 20 -29.73 11.51 -19.89
C GLY A 20 -30.39 12.58 -20.77
N GLY A 21 -30.92 12.23 -21.94
CA GLY A 21 -31.50 13.18 -22.90
C GLY A 21 -30.47 14.09 -23.59
N LEU A 22 -29.18 13.71 -23.56
CA LEU A 22 -28.07 14.55 -23.99
C LEU A 22 -27.68 14.28 -25.44
N SER A 23 -27.36 15.33 -26.20
CA SER A 23 -26.60 15.18 -27.43
C SER A 23 -25.12 14.90 -27.14
N GLN A 24 -24.37 14.41 -28.14
CA GLN A 24 -22.92 14.25 -28.01
C GLN A 24 -22.18 15.58 -27.76
N GLN A 25 -22.78 16.71 -28.17
CA GLN A 25 -22.23 18.04 -27.91
C GLN A 25 -22.50 18.44 -26.46
N ASP A 26 -23.71 18.23 -25.96
CA ASP A 26 -24.07 18.54 -24.57
C ASP A 26 -23.20 17.76 -23.59
N LEU A 27 -22.98 16.47 -23.83
CA LEU A 27 -22.07 15.66 -23.00
C LEU A 27 -20.63 16.18 -23.05
N ALA A 28 -20.16 16.67 -24.20
CA ALA A 28 -18.82 17.24 -24.30
C ALA A 28 -18.68 18.54 -23.49
N ASP A 29 -19.71 19.38 -23.53
CA ASP A 29 -19.74 20.66 -22.81
C ASP A 29 -19.83 20.43 -21.30
N GLU A 30 -20.66 19.49 -20.85
CA GLU A 30 -20.76 19.10 -19.44
C GLU A 30 -19.46 18.54 -18.89
N LEU A 31 -18.78 17.64 -19.62
CA LEU A 31 -17.50 17.10 -19.19
C LEU A 31 -16.39 18.17 -19.18
N THR A 32 -16.46 19.17 -20.07
CA THR A 32 -15.53 20.30 -20.09
C THR A 32 -15.76 21.20 -18.87
N ASN A 33 -17.01 21.47 -18.51
CA ASN A 33 -17.37 22.23 -17.31
C ASN A 33 -16.97 21.47 -16.03
N LEU A 34 -17.16 20.15 -16.01
CA LEU A 34 -16.76 19.30 -14.89
C LEU A 34 -15.24 19.27 -14.72
N ALA A 35 -14.49 19.22 -15.82
CA ALA A 35 -13.03 19.27 -15.81
C ALA A 35 -12.48 20.57 -15.20
N ALA A 36 -13.19 21.69 -15.38
CA ALA A 36 -12.80 22.97 -14.79
C ALA A 36 -12.78 22.93 -13.25
N ARG A 37 -13.62 22.10 -12.61
CA ARG A 37 -13.59 21.90 -11.14
C ARG A 37 -12.31 21.23 -10.66
N TYR A 38 -11.60 20.55 -11.56
CA TYR A 38 -10.31 19.92 -11.32
C TYR A 38 -9.11 20.78 -11.77
N GLY A 39 -9.32 22.06 -12.08
CA GLY A 39 -8.27 22.96 -12.58
C GLY A 39 -7.71 22.56 -13.95
N LYS A 40 -8.45 21.74 -14.71
CA LYS A 40 -8.04 21.24 -16.03
C LYS A 40 -9.00 21.73 -17.10
N HIS A 41 -8.45 22.11 -18.26
CA HIS A 41 -9.22 22.58 -19.41
C HIS A 41 -8.97 21.68 -20.63
N PRO A 42 -9.39 20.40 -20.59
CA PRO A 42 -9.28 19.52 -21.74
C PRO A 42 -10.20 20.02 -22.87
N GLN A 43 -9.75 19.92 -24.13
CA GLN A 43 -10.63 20.18 -25.28
C GLN A 43 -11.47 18.92 -25.58
N ILE A 44 -12.51 18.69 -24.79
CA ILE A 44 -13.50 17.64 -25.04
C ILE A 44 -14.49 18.18 -26.06
N THR A 45 -14.58 17.54 -27.22
CA THR A 45 -15.47 17.96 -28.30
C THR A 45 -16.49 16.87 -28.60
N ARG A 46 -17.58 17.19 -29.31
CA ARG A 46 -18.50 16.19 -29.89
C ARG A 46 -17.76 15.07 -30.63
N LYS A 47 -16.65 15.37 -31.32
CA LYS A 47 -15.83 14.36 -32.01
C LYS A 47 -15.20 13.38 -31.01
N THR A 48 -14.72 13.87 -29.87
CA THR A 48 -14.16 13.04 -28.79
C THR A 48 -15.20 12.05 -28.27
N ILE A 49 -16.42 12.52 -27.97
CA ILE A 49 -17.53 11.67 -27.53
C ILE A 49 -17.90 10.63 -28.60
N GLY A 50 -18.02 11.08 -29.87
CA GLY A 50 -18.32 10.17 -30.97
C GLY A 50 -17.27 9.08 -31.18
N ARG A 51 -15.99 9.36 -30.91
CA ARG A 51 -14.92 8.34 -30.98
C ARG A 51 -15.05 7.29 -29.88
N TRP A 52 -15.46 7.70 -28.67
CA TRP A 52 -15.73 6.79 -27.56
C TRP A 52 -16.94 5.90 -27.85
N GLU A 53 -18.01 6.47 -28.39
CA GLU A 53 -19.24 5.72 -28.73
C GLU A 53 -19.04 4.74 -29.89
N ARG A 54 -18.26 5.12 -30.91
CA ARG A 54 -17.95 4.22 -32.05
C ARG A 54 -16.90 3.15 -31.74
N GLY A 55 -16.36 3.14 -30.52
CA GLY A 55 -15.29 2.20 -30.13
C GLY A 55 -13.96 2.45 -30.85
N GLU A 56 -13.74 3.67 -31.39
CA GLU A 56 -12.43 4.07 -31.95
C GLU A 56 -11.37 4.22 -30.85
N VAL A 57 -11.81 4.51 -29.63
CA VAL A 57 -10.98 4.49 -28.42
C VAL A 57 -11.46 3.34 -27.55
N VAL A 58 -10.67 2.27 -27.52
CA VAL A 58 -10.96 1.05 -26.76
C VAL A 58 -10.92 1.33 -25.25
N TRP A 59 -9.97 2.17 -24.82
CA TRP A 59 -9.75 2.51 -23.41
C TRP A 59 -9.27 3.97 -23.26
N PRO A 60 -10.14 4.92 -22.84
CA PRO A 60 -9.75 6.31 -22.68
C PRO A 60 -8.77 6.53 -21.51
N GLN A 61 -8.05 7.65 -21.53
CA GLN A 61 -7.18 8.03 -20.42
C GLN A 61 -7.97 8.11 -19.09
N PRO A 62 -7.33 7.79 -17.95
CA PRO A 62 -7.99 7.76 -16.63
C PRO A 62 -8.77 9.02 -16.30
N PHE A 63 -8.26 10.20 -16.69
CA PHE A 63 -8.92 11.47 -16.43
C PHE A 63 -10.30 11.57 -17.11
N TYR A 64 -10.43 11.17 -18.37
CA TYR A 64 -11.71 11.19 -19.07
C TYR A 64 -12.69 10.14 -18.55
N ARG A 65 -12.17 8.97 -18.14
CA ARG A 65 -12.99 7.95 -17.46
C ARG A 65 -13.53 8.46 -16.13
N ARG A 66 -12.72 9.20 -15.36
CA ARG A 66 -13.14 9.84 -14.10
C ARG A 66 -14.24 10.87 -14.33
N LEU A 67 -14.10 11.74 -15.34
CA LEU A 67 -15.13 12.73 -15.66
C LEU A 67 -16.45 12.06 -16.08
N LEU A 68 -16.39 11.02 -16.91
CA LEU A 68 -17.57 10.26 -17.34
C LEU A 68 -18.26 9.54 -16.18
N ALA A 69 -17.49 8.87 -15.33
CA ALA A 69 -17.98 8.17 -14.15
C ALA A 69 -18.67 9.12 -13.17
N GLU A 70 -18.06 10.27 -12.89
CA GLU A 70 -18.62 11.30 -12.03
C GLU A 70 -19.89 11.92 -12.64
N PHE A 71 -19.87 12.24 -13.93
CA PHE A 71 -21.02 12.83 -14.62
C PHE A 71 -22.24 11.90 -14.65
N PHE A 72 -22.03 10.61 -14.94
CA PHE A 72 -23.11 9.61 -14.99
C PHE A 72 -23.43 8.95 -13.65
N GLY A 73 -22.65 9.25 -12.60
CA GLY A 73 -22.82 8.64 -11.28
C GLY A 73 -22.65 7.12 -11.28
N CYS A 74 -21.82 6.59 -12.19
CA CYS A 74 -21.59 5.17 -12.40
C CYS A 74 -20.10 4.83 -12.30
N ALA A 75 -19.77 3.55 -12.13
CA ALA A 75 -18.39 3.10 -12.07
C ALA A 75 -17.71 3.14 -13.46
N GLY A 76 -16.37 3.16 -13.46
CA GLY A 76 -15.60 3.33 -14.70
C GLY A 76 -15.70 2.15 -15.70
N ASP A 77 -16.04 0.96 -15.21
CA ASP A 77 -16.32 -0.26 -15.98
C ASP A 77 -17.78 -0.32 -16.49
N GLU A 78 -18.72 0.32 -15.77
CA GLU A 78 -20.11 0.54 -16.20
C GLU A 78 -20.22 1.54 -17.37
N LEU A 79 -19.13 2.20 -17.76
CA LEU A 79 -19.07 3.07 -18.94
C LEU A 79 -18.97 2.29 -20.26
N GLY A 80 -18.81 0.96 -20.22
CA GLY A 80 -18.76 0.08 -21.41
C GLY A 80 -17.48 0.15 -22.23
N PHE A 81 -16.41 0.74 -21.70
CA PHE A 81 -15.09 0.67 -22.32
C PHE A 81 -14.47 -0.71 -22.13
N ARG A 82 -13.71 -1.17 -23.13
CA ARG A 82 -13.08 -2.49 -23.06
C ARG A 82 -11.67 -2.35 -22.50
N ARG A 83 -11.45 -2.94 -21.32
CA ARG A 83 -10.12 -3.01 -20.74
C ARG A 83 -9.22 -3.86 -21.65
N PRO A 84 -8.03 -3.39 -22.06
CA PRO A 84 -7.07 -4.25 -22.75
C PRO A 84 -6.72 -5.43 -21.83
N ARG A 85 -7.01 -6.66 -22.26
CA ARG A 85 -6.56 -7.87 -21.56
C ARG A 85 -5.03 -7.89 -21.58
N SER A 86 -4.39 -8.01 -20.42
CA SER A 86 -2.98 -8.37 -20.33
C SER A 86 -2.83 -9.85 -20.68
N VAL A 87 -2.69 -10.16 -21.97
CA VAL A 87 -2.35 -11.51 -22.43
C VAL A 87 -0.82 -11.62 -22.46
N ARG A 88 -0.26 -12.48 -21.62
CA ARG A 88 1.11 -12.97 -21.75
C ARG A 88 1.04 -14.28 -22.57
N PRO A 89 1.73 -14.43 -23.72
CA PRO A 89 1.72 -15.69 -24.46
C PRO A 89 2.72 -16.69 -23.88
N GLU A 90 2.29 -17.93 -23.67
CA GLU A 90 3.15 -19.11 -23.56
C GLU A 90 3.74 -19.44 -24.94
N GLN A 91 5.04 -19.78 -25.00
CA GLN A 91 5.76 -20.25 -26.19
C GLN A 91 5.34 -21.70 -26.52
N ASP A 92 5.23 -22.18 -27.77
CA ASP A 92 6.37 -22.61 -28.61
C ASP A 92 5.98 -22.98 -30.09
N GLN A 93 6.93 -22.81 -31.02
CA GLN A 93 7.22 -23.45 -32.36
C GLN A 93 6.54 -23.08 -33.74
N THR A 94 7.39 -22.52 -34.65
CA THR A 94 7.65 -22.71 -36.13
C THR A 94 6.91 -21.95 -37.29
N GLU A 95 7.66 -20.98 -37.90
CA GLU A 95 7.90 -20.63 -39.36
C GLU A 95 6.79 -20.09 -40.35
N PRO A 96 7.11 -19.42 -41.52
CA PRO A 96 7.38 -17.96 -41.65
C PRO A 96 6.59 -17.18 -42.76
N LEU A 97 6.36 -15.86 -42.53
CA LEU A 97 6.24 -14.68 -43.45
C LEU A 97 5.36 -14.69 -44.75
N PRO A 98 4.66 -13.58 -45.11
CA PRO A 98 5.32 -12.42 -45.75
C PRO A 98 4.80 -11.02 -45.33
N ALA A 99 5.72 -10.03 -45.36
CA ALA A 99 5.48 -8.62 -45.03
C ALA A 99 4.80 -7.82 -46.17
N PRO A 100 3.98 -6.81 -45.84
CA PRO A 100 4.29 -5.40 -46.22
C PRO A 100 3.76 -4.38 -45.17
N LEU A 101 4.20 -3.14 -44.97
CA LEU A 101 5.23 -2.24 -45.46
C LEU A 101 5.63 -1.39 -44.24
N THR A 102 6.90 -1.42 -43.90
CA THR A 102 7.53 -0.67 -42.81
C THR A 102 7.70 0.79 -43.19
N PHE A 103 7.14 1.71 -42.39
CA PHE A 103 7.83 2.98 -42.15
C PHE A 103 8.91 2.69 -41.12
N ALA A 104 10.16 2.90 -41.51
CA ALA A 104 11.33 2.56 -40.71
C ALA A 104 11.35 3.36 -39.39
N THR A 105 10.98 2.71 -38.30
CA THR A 105 11.69 2.86 -37.02
C THR A 105 12.38 1.54 -36.77
N ALA A 106 13.72 1.55 -36.81
CA ALA A 106 14.53 0.40 -36.49
C ALA A 106 14.08 -0.20 -35.13
N PRO A 107 14.11 -1.53 -34.97
CA PRO A 107 14.05 -2.11 -33.63
C PRO A 107 15.30 -1.64 -32.91
N THR A 108 15.15 -0.78 -31.89
CA THR A 108 16.25 -0.46 -31.00
C THR A 108 16.63 -1.78 -30.31
N THR A 109 17.72 -2.40 -30.76
CA THR A 109 18.44 -3.38 -29.95
C THR A 109 18.65 -2.72 -28.59
N ALA A 110 18.11 -3.32 -27.53
CA ALA A 110 18.32 -2.83 -26.20
C ALA A 110 19.84 -2.74 -25.97
N GLU A 111 20.28 -1.54 -25.60
CA GLU A 111 21.70 -1.21 -25.57
C GLU A 111 22.36 -1.94 -24.38
N PRO A 112 23.51 -2.64 -24.58
CA PRO A 112 24.04 -3.55 -23.56
C PRO A 112 24.32 -2.94 -22.18
N HIS A 113 24.52 -1.61 -22.12
CA HIS A 113 24.72 -0.90 -20.86
C HIS A 113 23.40 -0.61 -20.13
N VAL A 114 22.31 -0.31 -20.85
CA VAL A 114 20.96 -0.13 -20.26
C VAL A 114 20.49 -1.46 -19.70
N GLU A 115 20.65 -2.55 -20.46
CA GLU A 115 20.29 -3.89 -19.99
C GLU A 115 21.05 -4.28 -18.72
N ARG A 116 22.35 -3.97 -18.65
CA ARG A 116 23.18 -4.27 -17.48
C ARG A 116 22.75 -3.48 -16.25
N ASP A 117 22.50 -2.18 -16.38
CA ASP A 117 22.05 -1.31 -15.27
C ASP A 117 20.66 -1.76 -14.76
N GLN A 118 19.74 -2.12 -15.67
CA GLN A 118 18.44 -2.69 -15.29
C GLN A 118 18.55 -4.07 -14.63
N GLU A 119 19.47 -4.91 -15.07
CA GLU A 119 19.68 -6.24 -14.48
C GLU A 119 20.30 -6.16 -13.08
N GLU A 120 21.31 -5.30 -12.89
CA GLU A 120 21.86 -5.00 -11.57
C GLU A 120 20.76 -4.50 -10.61
N TRP A 121 19.91 -3.61 -11.09
CA TRP A 121 18.78 -3.11 -10.32
C TRP A 121 17.78 -4.21 -9.93
N ARG A 122 17.48 -5.17 -10.82
CA ARG A 122 16.63 -6.34 -10.50
C ARG A 122 17.27 -7.24 -9.45
N GLN A 123 18.59 -7.44 -9.52
CA GLN A 123 19.33 -8.24 -8.54
C GLN A 123 19.28 -7.61 -7.16
N VAL A 124 19.54 -6.30 -7.05
CA VAL A 124 19.43 -5.57 -5.78
C VAL A 124 18.01 -5.67 -5.22
N ARG A 125 16.98 -5.55 -6.07
CA ARG A 125 15.58 -5.75 -5.65
C ARG A 125 15.29 -7.14 -5.11
N SER A 126 15.72 -8.16 -5.83
CA SER A 126 15.52 -9.55 -5.41
C SER A 126 16.19 -9.80 -4.07
N ALA A 127 17.40 -9.28 -3.89
CA ALA A 127 18.14 -9.38 -2.63
C ALA A 127 17.47 -8.58 -1.49
N LEU A 128 17.00 -7.35 -1.76
CA LEU A 128 16.22 -6.56 -0.81
C LEU A 128 14.99 -7.32 -0.31
N GLY A 129 14.25 -7.99 -1.21
CA GLY A 129 13.09 -8.80 -0.82
C GLY A 129 13.46 -9.94 0.14
N LYS A 130 14.54 -10.66 -0.14
CA LYS A 130 15.02 -11.81 0.66
C LYS A 130 15.59 -11.42 2.02
N HIS A 131 16.21 -10.25 2.13
CA HIS A 131 16.92 -9.79 3.32
C HIS A 131 16.25 -8.60 4.02
N ARG A 132 14.97 -8.33 3.73
CA ARG A 132 14.27 -7.12 4.22
C ARG A 132 14.38 -6.96 5.75
N ARG A 133 14.19 -8.05 6.50
CA ARG A 133 14.25 -8.03 7.97
C ARG A 133 15.65 -7.75 8.51
N ASP A 134 16.68 -8.35 7.93
CA ASP A 134 18.08 -8.13 8.36
C ASP A 134 18.52 -6.70 8.04
N LEU A 135 18.11 -6.19 6.87
CA LEU A 135 18.35 -4.82 6.47
C LEU A 135 17.63 -3.80 7.37
N ALA A 136 16.40 -4.08 7.81
CA ALA A 136 15.70 -3.25 8.78
C ALA A 136 16.46 -3.14 10.11
N VAL A 137 16.95 -4.26 10.65
CA VAL A 137 17.79 -4.25 11.86
C VAL A 137 19.09 -3.50 11.66
N LEU A 138 19.73 -3.68 10.50
CA LEU A 138 20.94 -2.96 10.20
C LEU A 138 20.66 -1.45 10.13
N ALA A 139 19.58 -1.04 9.48
CA ALA A 139 19.16 0.36 9.38
C ALA A 139 18.80 0.98 10.73
N GLU A 140 18.26 0.21 11.68
CA GLU A 140 18.02 0.65 13.08
C GLU A 140 19.30 1.22 13.74
N ALA A 141 20.48 0.72 13.35
CA ALA A 141 21.74 1.20 13.89
C ALA A 141 22.10 2.64 13.46
N LEU A 142 21.41 3.20 12.46
CA LEU A 142 21.53 4.60 12.05
C LEU A 142 20.75 5.57 12.97
N TYR A 143 19.76 5.07 13.70
CA TYR A 143 18.84 5.89 14.51
C TYR A 143 18.80 5.42 15.97
N ARG A 144 19.97 5.27 16.59
CA ARG A 144 20.09 4.64 17.93
C ARG A 144 19.31 5.37 19.02
N ASP A 145 19.23 6.69 18.92
CA ASP A 145 18.55 7.56 19.88
C ASP A 145 17.02 7.52 19.71
N HIS A 146 16.53 6.88 18.63
CA HIS A 146 15.10 6.74 18.31
C HIS A 146 14.63 5.29 18.38
N ARG A 147 15.37 4.43 19.10
CA ARG A 147 14.90 3.07 19.38
C ARG A 147 13.79 3.12 20.42
N VAL A 148 12.75 2.32 20.21
CA VAL A 148 11.69 2.16 21.21
C VAL A 148 12.29 1.58 22.50
N PRO A 149 12.08 2.19 23.68
CA PRO A 149 12.65 1.69 24.93
C PRO A 149 12.29 0.23 25.19
N GLY A 150 13.29 -0.59 25.53
CA GLY A 150 13.12 -2.03 25.75
C GLY A 150 13.10 -2.88 24.47
N LEU A 151 13.09 -2.26 23.28
CA LEU A 151 13.09 -2.94 21.99
C LEU A 151 14.40 -2.69 21.24
N LYS A 152 15.09 -3.75 20.83
CA LYS A 152 16.37 -3.66 20.10
C LYS A 152 16.43 -4.75 19.03
N ASN A 153 17.12 -4.46 17.93
CA ASN A 153 17.34 -5.41 16.84
C ASN A 153 16.02 -5.92 16.22
N THR A 154 15.06 -5.01 16.10
CA THR A 154 13.75 -5.26 15.51
C THR A 154 13.56 -4.53 14.19
N GLY A 155 14.41 -3.54 13.89
CA GLY A 155 14.23 -2.67 12.73
C GLY A 155 13.20 -1.56 12.95
N VAL A 156 12.73 -1.38 14.18
CA VAL A 156 11.73 -0.36 14.56
C VAL A 156 12.43 0.87 15.11
N ILE A 157 11.96 2.04 14.67
CA ILE A 157 12.32 3.33 15.26
C ILE A 157 11.06 4.15 15.51
N SER A 158 11.07 5.06 16.47
CA SER A 158 9.98 5.99 16.73
C SER A 158 10.49 7.26 17.41
N ALA A 159 9.82 8.38 17.17
CA ALA A 159 10.06 9.58 17.97
C ALA A 159 9.46 9.37 19.37
N PRO A 160 10.10 9.86 20.46
CA PRO A 160 9.57 9.69 21.81
C PRO A 160 8.14 10.19 21.99
N ASN A 161 7.75 11.27 21.30
CA ASN A 161 6.41 11.83 21.32
C ASN A 161 5.43 11.17 20.33
N TRP A 162 5.82 10.11 19.62
CA TRP A 162 4.92 9.34 18.76
C TRP A 162 4.32 8.12 19.45
N ILE A 163 4.81 7.76 20.63
CA ILE A 163 4.25 6.70 21.47
C ILE A 163 3.61 7.37 22.70
N PRO A 164 2.31 7.19 22.94
CA PRO A 164 1.66 7.73 24.12
C PRO A 164 2.18 7.03 25.39
N ALA A 165 2.02 7.69 26.55
CA ALA A 165 2.48 7.13 27.83
C ALA A 165 1.72 5.84 28.21
N GLU A 166 0.44 5.78 27.85
CA GLU A 166 -0.44 4.61 27.98
C GLU A 166 -1.24 4.44 26.67
N PRO A 167 -1.71 3.23 26.34
CA PRO A 167 -2.55 3.01 25.16
C PRO A 167 -3.82 3.86 25.22
N VAL A 168 -4.13 4.55 24.12
CA VAL A 168 -5.28 5.45 24.06
C VAL A 168 -6.48 4.72 23.44
N PRO A 169 -7.65 4.69 24.08
CA PRO A 169 -8.88 4.17 23.46
C PRO A 169 -9.15 4.84 22.11
N LEU A 170 -9.55 4.07 21.10
CA LEU A 170 -9.64 4.58 19.73
C LEU A 170 -10.70 5.68 19.57
N ASP A 171 -11.77 5.65 20.37
CA ASP A 171 -12.84 6.64 20.41
C ASP A 171 -12.44 7.97 21.09
N GLU A 172 -11.32 7.99 21.82
CA GLU A 172 -10.74 9.20 22.41
C GLU A 172 -9.82 9.95 21.43
N ILE A 173 -9.50 9.38 20.26
CA ILE A 173 -8.58 9.98 19.28
C ILE A 173 -9.36 10.80 18.26
N ALA A 174 -9.14 12.11 18.23
CA ALA A 174 -9.69 12.99 17.21
C ALA A 174 -8.94 12.84 15.88
N LEU A 175 -9.67 12.53 14.81
CA LEU A 175 -9.11 12.44 13.45
C LEU A 175 -9.57 13.64 12.61
N THR A 176 -8.63 14.32 11.98
CA THR A 176 -8.90 15.45 11.07
C THR A 176 -8.36 15.14 9.68
N LEU A 177 -9.16 15.38 8.64
CA LEU A 177 -8.74 15.26 7.24
C LEU A 177 -8.72 16.63 6.55
N ASP A 178 -7.53 17.09 6.21
CA ASP A 178 -7.31 18.31 5.44
C ASP A 178 -7.46 18.04 3.95
N SER A 179 -8.36 18.78 3.31
CA SER A 179 -8.61 18.71 1.87
C SER A 179 -7.51 19.35 1.02
N VAL A 180 -6.72 20.24 1.62
CA VAL A 180 -5.60 20.95 0.97
C VAL A 180 -4.40 20.89 1.89
N VAL A 181 -3.35 20.23 1.43
CA VAL A 181 -2.13 20.01 2.23
C VAL A 181 -0.91 20.48 1.45
N ALA A 182 0.09 20.96 2.17
CA ALA A 182 1.36 21.32 1.57
C ALA A 182 2.02 20.09 0.92
N GLU A 183 2.57 20.29 -0.28
CA GLU A 183 3.36 19.26 -0.92
C GLU A 183 4.59 18.91 -0.05
N PRO A 184 4.97 17.63 0.02
CA PRO A 184 6.17 17.24 0.74
C PRO A 184 7.39 17.87 0.07
N THR A 185 8.40 18.22 0.87
CA THR A 185 9.66 18.79 0.34
C THR A 185 10.40 17.80 -0.58
N ILE A 186 10.25 16.51 -0.34
CA ILE A 186 10.94 15.41 -1.00
C ILE A 186 9.91 14.45 -1.59
N THR A 187 10.06 14.16 -2.87
CA THR A 187 9.12 13.37 -3.69
C THR A 187 9.75 12.12 -4.30
N GLY A 188 11.05 11.93 -4.14
CA GLY A 188 11.80 10.82 -4.73
C GLY A 188 12.26 11.05 -6.18
N ALA A 189 12.02 12.21 -6.79
CA ALA A 189 12.57 12.56 -8.11
C ALA A 189 13.90 13.32 -8.06
N GLU A 190 14.35 13.71 -6.86
CA GLU A 190 15.50 14.56 -6.64
C GLU A 190 16.79 13.89 -7.18
N PRO A 191 17.82 14.67 -7.57
CA PRO A 191 19.08 14.10 -8.08
C PRO A 191 19.72 13.08 -7.13
N GLU A 192 19.54 13.24 -5.82
CA GLU A 192 20.05 12.34 -4.79
C GLU A 192 19.46 10.92 -4.86
N SER A 193 18.26 10.76 -5.45
CA SER A 193 17.64 9.45 -5.72
C SER A 193 17.99 8.89 -7.11
N ALA A 194 18.80 9.59 -7.91
CA ALA A 194 19.07 9.18 -9.30
C ALA A 194 19.71 7.79 -9.38
N LEU A 195 20.61 7.44 -8.45
CA LEU A 195 21.32 6.15 -8.49
C LEU A 195 20.45 4.93 -8.21
N VAL A 196 19.28 5.11 -7.60
CA VAL A 196 18.32 4.01 -7.39
C VAL A 196 17.27 3.90 -8.50
N ARG A 197 17.28 4.83 -9.47
CA ARG A 197 16.44 4.82 -10.67
C ARG A 197 17.29 4.32 -11.84
N PRO A 198 17.04 3.12 -12.39
CA PRO A 198 17.89 2.56 -13.43
C PRO A 198 17.77 3.36 -14.73
N LEU A 199 18.66 3.13 -15.68
CA LEU A 199 18.59 3.66 -17.03
C LEU A 199 17.32 3.14 -17.73
N ALA A 200 16.53 4.06 -18.26
CA ALA A 200 15.41 3.76 -19.15
C ALA A 200 15.87 3.79 -20.62
N THR A 201 16.82 4.67 -20.94
CA THR A 201 17.51 4.79 -22.23
C THR A 201 19.00 5.10 -21.98
N ILE A 202 19.79 5.21 -23.06
CA ILE A 202 21.21 5.57 -22.99
C ILE A 202 21.43 6.89 -22.24
N ASP A 203 20.56 7.86 -22.51
CA ASP A 203 20.73 9.24 -22.05
C ASP A 203 19.87 9.58 -20.83
N ALA A 204 18.98 8.67 -20.39
CA ALA A 204 18.00 8.97 -19.36
C ALA A 204 17.74 7.81 -18.39
N ARG A 205 17.71 8.15 -17.11
CA ARG A 205 17.18 7.28 -16.05
C ARG A 205 15.66 7.40 -15.95
N TYR A 206 15.03 6.39 -15.37
CA TYR A 206 13.62 6.47 -14.98
C TYR A 206 13.37 7.75 -14.17
N ARG A 207 12.28 8.46 -14.47
CA ARG A 207 11.94 9.70 -13.76
C ARG A 207 11.47 9.41 -12.34
N ARG A 208 10.64 8.38 -12.16
CA ARG A 208 10.15 7.94 -10.86
C ARG A 208 10.58 6.51 -10.61
N TYR A 209 10.74 6.19 -9.34
CA TYR A 209 11.19 4.87 -8.95
C TYR A 209 10.09 3.83 -9.12
N HIS A 210 8.84 4.20 -8.87
CA HIS A 210 7.68 3.36 -9.14
C HIS A 210 7.53 3.00 -10.64
N ASP A 211 7.98 3.85 -11.57
CA ASP A 211 7.96 3.52 -13.01
C ASP A 211 8.96 2.40 -13.32
N ALA A 212 10.14 2.41 -12.70
CA ALA A 212 11.10 1.32 -12.81
C ALA A 212 10.56 0.01 -12.23
N ILE A 213 9.81 0.06 -11.12
CA ILE A 213 9.09 -1.11 -10.58
C ILE A 213 8.09 -1.63 -11.60
N ARG A 214 7.25 -0.76 -12.14
CA ARG A 214 6.20 -1.13 -13.10
C ARG A 214 6.77 -1.83 -14.33
N ASP A 215 7.89 -1.34 -14.84
CA ASP A 215 8.44 -1.86 -16.10
C ASP A 215 9.35 -3.08 -15.88
N LEU A 216 10.09 -3.13 -14.78
CA LEU A 216 11.17 -4.11 -14.60
C LEU A 216 10.85 -5.22 -13.60
N ALA A 217 9.89 -4.98 -12.68
CA ALA A 217 9.61 -5.87 -11.55
C ALA A 217 8.18 -5.74 -11.02
N ALA A 218 7.18 -5.55 -11.89
CA ALA A 218 5.80 -5.30 -11.46
C ALA A 218 5.22 -6.47 -10.64
N PRO A 219 4.72 -6.20 -9.42
CA PRO A 219 3.87 -7.14 -8.70
C PRO A 219 2.56 -7.43 -9.46
N ARG A 220 1.85 -8.49 -9.05
CA ARG A 220 0.56 -8.86 -9.63
C ARG A 220 -0.49 -7.74 -9.51
N LEU A 221 -0.51 -7.06 -8.37
CA LEU A 221 -1.31 -5.87 -8.10
C LEU A 221 -0.35 -4.72 -7.80
N PHE A 222 -0.36 -3.68 -8.63
CA PHE A 222 0.51 -2.51 -8.48
C PHE A 222 -0.18 -1.27 -9.02
N GLU A 223 -1.06 -0.71 -8.19
CA GLU A 223 -1.96 0.36 -8.58
C GLU A 223 -1.71 1.61 -7.75
N ASN A 224 -1.91 2.78 -8.36
CA ASN A 224 -1.77 4.04 -7.66
C ASN A 224 -3.08 4.43 -6.96
N ARG A 225 -3.30 3.90 -5.77
CA ARG A 225 -4.52 4.17 -4.99
C ARG A 225 -4.36 5.42 -4.13
N LEU A 226 -5.48 6.03 -3.77
CA LEU A 226 -5.52 7.15 -2.83
C LEU A 226 -5.23 6.62 -1.41
N CYS A 227 -4.41 7.31 -0.63
CA CYS A 227 -4.11 6.95 0.75
C CYS A 227 -4.23 8.17 1.66
N PHE A 228 -4.46 7.95 2.95
CA PHE A 228 -4.40 9.00 3.96
C PHE A 228 -2.96 9.19 4.42
N ARG A 229 -2.45 10.42 4.30
CA ARG A 229 -1.09 10.82 4.68
C ARG A 229 -1.10 11.36 6.09
N LEU A 230 -0.29 10.83 7.01
CA LEU A 230 -0.15 11.41 8.34
C LEU A 230 0.66 12.72 8.27
N LEU A 231 0.12 13.79 8.86
CA LEU A 231 0.72 15.14 8.87
C LEU A 231 1.16 15.57 10.27
N GLU A 232 0.42 15.15 11.29
CA GLU A 232 0.65 15.53 12.68
C GLU A 232 0.03 14.48 13.61
N LEU A 233 0.60 14.36 14.81
CA LEU A 233 0.00 13.65 15.93
C LEU A 233 0.33 14.35 17.25
N ASP A 234 -0.63 14.40 18.16
CA ASP A 234 -0.48 14.93 19.52
C ASP A 234 -1.13 13.96 20.51
N TRP A 235 -0.39 13.55 21.53
CA TRP A 235 -0.90 12.68 22.60
C TRP A 235 -1.26 13.44 23.88
N THR A 236 -0.95 14.73 23.97
CA THR A 236 -1.42 15.59 25.07
C THR A 236 -2.91 15.90 24.92
N GLN A 237 -3.35 16.02 23.67
CA GLN A 237 -4.74 16.01 23.23
C GLN A 237 -4.83 14.96 22.11
N PRO A 238 -5.18 13.70 22.44
CA PRO A 238 -5.12 12.58 21.50
C PRO A 238 -5.75 12.90 20.15
N SER A 239 -4.90 13.17 19.16
CA SER A 239 -5.33 13.59 17.83
C SER A 239 -4.32 13.22 16.76
N MET A 240 -4.82 13.00 15.55
CA MET A 240 -4.02 12.77 14.35
C MET A 240 -4.60 13.56 13.18
N HIS A 241 -3.73 14.32 12.50
CA HIS A 241 -4.11 15.10 11.32
C HIS A 241 -3.61 14.41 10.07
N PHE A 242 -4.50 14.32 9.08
CA PHE A 242 -4.24 13.64 7.84
C PHE A 242 -4.47 14.53 6.64
N GLY A 243 -3.69 14.28 5.60
CA GLY A 243 -3.91 14.73 4.24
C GLY A 243 -4.23 13.58 3.32
N GLN A 244 -4.20 13.87 2.03
CA GLN A 244 -4.28 12.85 0.99
C GLN A 244 -2.95 12.75 0.24
N MET A 245 -2.63 11.54 -0.17
CA MET A 245 -1.51 11.21 -1.05
C MET A 245 -1.89 10.04 -1.95
N CYS A 246 -1.04 9.68 -2.91
CA CYS A 246 -1.19 8.46 -3.66
C CYS A 246 -0.15 7.41 -3.22
N PHE A 247 -0.49 6.13 -3.36
CA PHE A 247 0.37 5.01 -2.98
C PHE A 247 1.78 5.11 -3.59
N PHE A 248 1.89 5.53 -4.85
CA PHE A 248 3.20 5.68 -5.50
C PHE A 248 4.06 6.81 -4.94
N ASP A 249 3.49 7.81 -4.27
CA ASP A 249 4.28 8.82 -3.56
C ASP A 249 5.10 8.17 -2.44
N ALA A 250 4.52 7.18 -1.74
CA ALA A 250 5.24 6.38 -0.75
C ALA A 250 6.26 5.44 -1.40
N VAL A 251 5.95 4.85 -2.55
CA VAL A 251 6.88 3.96 -3.26
C VAL A 251 8.13 4.71 -3.74
N ASP A 252 7.95 5.93 -4.24
CA ASP A 252 9.04 6.77 -4.75
C ASP A 252 10.01 7.22 -3.65
N THR A 253 9.57 7.22 -2.38
CA THR A 253 10.44 7.49 -1.24
C THR A 253 10.87 6.21 -0.52
N ASN A 254 9.92 5.44 0.00
CA ASN A 254 10.17 4.39 0.99
C ASN A 254 10.90 3.19 0.38
N GLU A 255 10.42 2.71 -0.77
CA GLU A 255 11.05 1.59 -1.46
C GLU A 255 12.36 2.03 -2.16
N ALA A 256 12.49 3.31 -2.54
CA ALA A 256 13.74 3.88 -3.04
C ALA A 256 14.82 3.93 -1.94
N LEU A 257 14.45 4.34 -0.71
CA LEU A 257 15.34 4.33 0.46
C LEU A 257 15.79 2.93 0.85
N ALA A 258 14.87 1.95 0.78
CA ALA A 258 15.19 0.56 1.05
C ALA A 258 16.18 -0.01 0.02
N HIS A 259 16.00 0.34 -1.26
CA HIS A 259 16.90 -0.08 -2.33
C HIS A 259 18.25 0.60 -2.24
N GLU A 260 18.32 1.90 -1.95
CA GLU A 260 19.58 2.60 -1.71
C GLU A 260 20.38 1.89 -0.60
N PHE A 261 19.68 1.54 0.49
CA PHE A 261 20.29 0.86 1.62
C PHE A 261 20.80 -0.53 1.23
N ALA A 262 19.98 -1.31 0.52
CA ALA A 262 20.35 -2.65 0.02
C ALA A 262 21.54 -2.59 -0.94
N ALA A 263 21.55 -1.67 -1.90
CA ALA A 263 22.63 -1.51 -2.89
C ALA A 263 24.00 -1.24 -2.25
N HIS A 264 24.02 -0.67 -1.04
CA HIS A 264 25.26 -0.33 -0.34
C HIS A 264 25.62 -1.25 0.83
N HIS A 265 24.67 -2.08 1.30
CA HIS A 265 24.85 -2.92 2.50
C HIS A 265 24.49 -4.39 2.29
N LEU A 266 24.11 -4.78 1.08
CA LEU A 266 24.16 -6.17 0.62
C LEU A 266 25.35 -6.31 -0.34
N SER A 267 26.38 -7.03 0.08
CA SER A 267 27.43 -7.49 -0.82
C SER A 267 27.45 -9.01 -0.81
N ILE A 268 27.61 -9.59 -1.99
CA ILE A 268 27.87 -11.03 -2.14
C ILE A 268 29.39 -11.16 -2.22
N ASP A 269 30.00 -11.86 -1.26
CA ASP A 269 31.44 -12.13 -1.28
C ASP A 269 31.78 -13.16 -2.37
N SER A 270 33.07 -13.36 -2.65
CA SER A 270 33.57 -14.32 -3.63
C SER A 270 33.05 -15.75 -3.42
N ASP A 271 32.72 -16.10 -2.17
CA ASP A 271 32.15 -17.40 -1.79
C ASP A 271 30.62 -17.46 -1.89
N ARG A 272 29.98 -16.46 -2.50
CA ARG A 272 28.51 -16.28 -2.59
C ARG A 272 27.78 -16.09 -1.27
N GLU A 273 28.53 -15.85 -0.18
CA GLU A 273 27.98 -15.51 1.13
C GLU A 273 27.59 -14.02 1.18
N THR A 274 26.46 -13.72 1.83
CA THR A 274 26.01 -12.32 1.98
C THR A 274 26.80 -11.66 3.11
N VAL A 275 27.70 -10.75 2.78
CA VAL A 275 28.42 -9.92 3.74
C VAL A 275 27.64 -8.63 3.97
N VAL A 276 27.30 -8.39 5.23
CA VAL A 276 26.56 -7.19 5.67
C VAL A 276 27.52 -6.27 6.44
N PRO A 277 28.09 -5.24 5.79
CA PRO A 277 28.95 -4.28 6.47
C PRO A 277 28.17 -3.47 7.51
N ARG A 278 28.87 -2.92 8.52
CA ARG A 278 28.27 -2.05 9.54
C ARG A 278 27.52 -0.88 8.89
N ALA A 279 26.29 -0.64 9.34
CA ALA A 279 25.45 0.44 8.84
C ALA A 279 26.19 1.78 8.81
N SER A 280 26.12 2.48 7.67
CA SER A 280 26.77 3.77 7.49
C SER A 280 25.94 4.71 6.64
N MET A 281 25.79 5.96 7.08
CA MET A 281 25.17 7.02 6.28
C MET A 281 26.03 7.43 5.08
N ARG A 282 27.33 7.12 5.03
CA ARG A 282 28.30 7.74 4.10
C ARG A 282 27.88 7.68 2.63
N ARG A 283 27.32 6.55 2.17
CA ARG A 283 26.93 6.33 0.77
C ARG A 283 25.43 6.50 0.50
N LEU A 284 24.64 6.82 1.52
CA LEU A 284 23.19 6.93 1.39
C LEU A 284 22.80 8.38 1.08
N THR A 285 22.93 8.80 -0.18
CA THR A 285 22.69 10.19 -0.61
C THR A 285 21.24 10.59 -0.45
N PHE A 286 20.31 9.74 -0.88
CA PHE A 286 18.89 9.99 -0.77
C PHE A 286 18.42 9.93 0.69
N ARG A 287 18.87 8.95 1.47
CA ARG A 287 18.57 8.92 2.91
C ARG A 287 19.09 10.14 3.68
N LYS A 288 20.29 10.64 3.33
CA LYS A 288 20.79 11.91 3.92
C LYS A 288 19.89 13.10 3.58
N LEU A 289 19.30 13.13 2.40
CA LEU A 289 18.38 14.20 1.99
C LEU A 289 17.12 14.23 2.87
N ILE A 290 16.60 13.06 3.27
CA ILE A 290 15.50 12.95 4.23
C ILE A 290 15.84 13.66 5.55
N ALA A 291 17.10 13.57 5.99
CA ALA A 291 17.58 14.12 7.25
C ALA A 291 16.83 13.55 8.47
N ASP A 292 15.85 14.28 9.01
CA ASP A 292 15.01 13.81 10.11
C ASP A 292 13.86 12.94 9.57
N PRO A 293 13.81 11.63 9.89
CA PRO A 293 12.72 10.76 9.46
C PRO A 293 11.40 11.04 10.19
N PHE A 294 11.37 11.85 11.23
CA PHE A 294 10.17 12.18 12.01
C PHE A 294 9.55 13.54 11.62
N ASP A 295 10.20 14.30 10.74
CA ASP A 295 9.61 15.50 10.14
C ASP A 295 8.62 15.10 9.04
N LEU A 296 7.33 15.13 9.39
CA LEU A 296 6.20 14.76 8.53
C LEU A 296 5.99 15.71 7.33
N GLY A 297 6.59 16.91 7.36
CA GLY A 297 6.57 17.87 6.25
C GLY A 297 7.56 17.53 5.13
N ARG A 298 8.61 16.75 5.43
CA ARG A 298 9.69 16.50 4.46
C ARG A 298 9.34 15.48 3.40
N ARG A 299 8.57 14.44 3.74
CA ARG A 299 8.23 13.35 2.81
C ARG A 299 6.78 12.90 3.02
N PRO A 300 6.16 12.27 2.04
CA PRO A 300 4.88 11.61 2.24
C PRO A 300 5.03 10.43 3.22
N LEU A 301 4.34 10.48 4.36
CA LEU A 301 4.26 9.35 5.28
C LEU A 301 2.94 8.61 5.07
N MET A 302 3.03 7.48 4.37
CA MET A 302 1.95 6.50 4.34
C MET A 302 1.90 5.77 5.68
N GLY A 303 0.72 5.80 6.32
CA GLY A 303 0.45 5.07 7.55
C GLY A 303 -0.30 3.79 7.24
N ALA A 304 0.35 2.63 7.39
CA ALA A 304 -0.40 1.39 7.52
C ALA A 304 -0.98 1.29 8.94
N ILE A 305 -2.15 0.70 9.08
CA ILE A 305 -2.73 0.37 10.39
C ILE A 305 -2.43 -1.10 10.63
N GLY A 306 -1.59 -1.37 11.63
CA GLY A 306 -1.26 -2.73 12.06
C GLY A 306 -1.92 -3.04 13.40
N THR A 307 -2.79 -4.04 13.42
CA THR A 307 -3.58 -4.41 14.61
C THR A 307 -3.06 -5.70 15.22
N LEU A 308 -2.69 -5.64 16.50
CA LEU A 308 -2.49 -6.85 17.31
C LEU A 308 -3.85 -7.34 17.82
N THR A 309 -4.30 -8.49 17.33
CA THR A 309 -5.54 -9.12 17.82
C THR A 309 -5.24 -9.95 19.07
N ILE A 310 -5.95 -9.67 20.16
CA ILE A 310 -5.91 -10.42 21.41
C ILE A 310 -7.29 -11.03 21.65
N ARG A 311 -7.37 -12.37 21.67
CA ARG A 311 -8.51 -13.06 22.28
C ARG A 311 -8.35 -12.97 23.78
N GLY A 312 -9.27 -12.30 24.46
CA GLY A 312 -9.24 -12.06 25.90
C GLY A 312 -9.60 -13.28 26.76
N GLY A 313 -10.11 -13.02 27.96
CA GLY A 313 -10.48 -14.03 28.96
C GLY A 313 -9.32 -14.42 29.90
N ASP A 314 -9.53 -15.47 30.69
CA ASP A 314 -8.59 -15.92 31.74
C ASP A 314 -7.24 -16.40 31.17
N SER A 315 -7.24 -16.86 29.92
CA SER A 315 -6.05 -17.33 29.18
C SER A 315 -5.93 -16.56 27.87
N PRO A 316 -5.45 -15.30 27.89
CA PRO A 316 -5.41 -14.47 26.69
C PRO A 316 -4.41 -15.01 25.66
N SER A 317 -4.73 -14.84 24.38
CA SER A 317 -3.84 -15.23 23.27
C SER A 317 -3.76 -14.13 22.22
N VAL A 318 -2.59 -14.01 21.58
CA VAL A 318 -2.36 -13.13 20.44
C VAL A 318 -2.45 -13.92 19.14
N VAL A 319 -2.99 -13.28 18.11
CA VAL A 319 -3.03 -13.84 16.77
C VAL A 319 -1.98 -13.15 15.92
N LEU A 320 -1.08 -13.94 15.33
CA LEU A 320 -0.10 -13.46 14.37
C LEU A 320 -0.27 -14.20 13.07
N HIS A 321 -0.02 -13.49 11.98
CA HIS A 321 0.01 -14.07 10.66
C HIS A 321 1.45 -14.50 10.32
N GLN A 322 1.67 -15.78 9.97
CA GLN A 322 2.98 -16.30 9.58
C GLN A 322 2.95 -16.84 8.15
N ARG A 323 3.80 -16.29 7.26
CA ARG A 323 3.91 -16.76 5.87
C ARG A 323 4.57 -18.14 5.81
N ASP A 324 4.06 -19.03 4.94
CA ASP A 324 4.67 -20.35 4.74
C ASP A 324 6.01 -20.25 3.99
N SER A 325 7.09 -20.69 4.65
CA SER A 325 8.47 -20.67 4.15
C SER A 325 8.70 -21.49 2.87
N ALA A 326 7.78 -22.40 2.52
CA ALA A 326 7.98 -23.31 1.40
C ALA A 326 7.77 -22.70 0.00
N ARG A 327 7.09 -21.54 -0.11
CA ARG A 327 6.80 -20.88 -1.41
C ARG A 327 7.55 -19.57 -1.64
N VAL A 328 8.34 -19.11 -0.67
CA VAL A 328 9.15 -17.90 -0.78
C VAL A 328 10.62 -18.30 -0.76
N SER A 329 11.31 -18.14 -1.88
CA SER A 329 12.74 -18.44 -1.98
C SER A 329 13.56 -17.40 -1.22
N GLY A 330 13.83 -17.69 0.06
CA GLY A 330 14.74 -16.93 0.93
C GLY A 330 14.00 -16.08 1.96
N GLY A 331 14.10 -16.47 3.24
CA GLY A 331 13.52 -15.78 4.40
C GLY A 331 12.46 -16.64 5.09
N GLY A 332 12.85 -17.40 6.12
CA GLY A 332 11.92 -18.20 6.93
C GLY A 332 10.73 -17.37 7.40
N GLY A 333 9.53 -17.91 7.23
CA GLY A 333 8.24 -17.22 7.40
C GLY A 333 8.20 -16.14 8.47
N MET A 334 8.23 -14.87 8.03
CA MET A 334 8.08 -13.70 8.89
C MET A 334 6.67 -13.69 9.48
N ALA A 335 6.59 -13.37 10.78
CA ALA A 335 5.37 -13.18 11.52
C ALA A 335 4.98 -11.68 11.51
N HIS A 336 3.75 -11.42 11.14
CA HIS A 336 3.14 -10.11 10.96
C HIS A 336 1.92 -9.95 11.88
N LEU A 337 1.53 -8.69 12.07
CA LEU A 337 0.24 -8.37 12.65
C LEU A 337 -0.89 -8.87 11.76
N LEU A 338 -2.02 -9.15 12.39
CA LEU A 338 -3.22 -9.64 11.75
C LEU A 338 -4.41 -9.04 12.50
N PRO A 339 -5.13 -8.07 11.92
CA PRO A 339 -4.98 -7.54 10.56
C PRO A 339 -3.86 -6.50 10.38
N ALA A 340 -3.42 -6.27 9.14
CA ALA A 340 -2.61 -5.10 8.79
C ALA A 340 -2.82 -4.61 7.35
N GLY A 341 -3.09 -3.31 7.16
CA GLY A 341 -3.21 -2.75 5.82
C GLY A 341 -3.05 -1.25 5.71
N ILE A 342 -2.95 -0.75 4.48
CA ILE A 342 -2.68 0.67 4.20
C ILE A 342 -3.92 1.48 4.57
N PHE A 343 -3.76 2.59 5.30
CA PHE A 343 -4.89 3.46 5.60
C PHE A 343 -5.34 4.22 4.35
N GLN A 344 -6.35 3.67 3.68
CA GLN A 344 -6.87 4.15 2.41
C GLN A 344 -8.40 4.07 2.36
N PRO A 345 -9.08 4.91 1.57
CA PRO A 345 -10.50 4.73 1.31
C PRO A 345 -10.75 3.59 0.32
N SER A 346 -11.95 2.99 0.40
CA SER A 346 -12.44 1.92 -0.47
C SER A 346 -12.83 2.40 -1.86
N SER A 347 -12.81 3.72 -2.12
CA SER A 347 -12.91 4.35 -3.44
C SER A 347 -12.52 5.82 -3.37
N VAL A 348 -12.35 6.45 -4.54
CA VAL A 348 -12.09 7.89 -4.65
C VAL A 348 -13.36 8.75 -4.57
N ILE A 349 -14.54 8.15 -4.40
CA ILE A 349 -15.81 8.87 -4.29
C ILE A 349 -15.84 9.60 -2.95
N PRO A 350 -16.19 10.91 -2.89
CA PRO A 350 -16.17 11.69 -1.65
C PRO A 350 -16.94 11.04 -0.49
N ALA A 351 -18.06 10.38 -0.76
CA ALA A 351 -18.84 9.67 0.26
C ALA A 351 -18.10 8.46 0.84
N ALA A 352 -17.34 7.71 0.02
CA ALA A 352 -16.50 6.62 0.50
C ALA A 352 -15.31 7.16 1.29
N VAL A 353 -14.64 8.21 0.78
CA VAL A 353 -13.56 8.88 1.52
C VAL A 353 -14.01 9.32 2.91
N ALA A 354 -15.19 9.94 3.02
CA ALA A 354 -15.73 10.36 4.30
C ALA A 354 -16.09 9.19 5.23
N ALA A 355 -16.67 8.11 4.68
CA ALA A 355 -17.03 6.93 5.47
C ALA A 355 -15.80 6.14 5.95
N ASP A 356 -14.76 6.08 5.12
CA ASP A 356 -13.56 5.27 5.35
C ASP A 356 -12.44 6.03 6.04
N PHE A 357 -12.57 7.34 6.25
CA PHE A 357 -11.65 8.12 7.08
C PHE A 357 -11.89 7.81 8.57
N SER A 358 -11.62 6.55 8.92
CA SER A 358 -11.79 5.99 10.25
C SER A 358 -10.81 4.82 10.40
N ILE A 359 -9.96 4.89 11.41
CA ILE A 359 -9.04 3.80 11.75
C ILE A 359 -9.83 2.51 12.00
N TRP A 360 -10.98 2.59 12.68
CA TRP A 360 -11.83 1.42 12.93
C TRP A 360 -12.37 0.81 11.63
N ARG A 361 -12.87 1.62 10.69
CA ARG A 361 -13.34 1.12 9.38
C ARG A 361 -12.24 0.44 8.59
N ASN A 362 -11.01 0.94 8.67
CA ASN A 362 -9.86 0.26 8.08
C ASN A 362 -9.66 -1.12 8.74
N ILE A 363 -9.56 -1.18 10.07
CA ILE A 363 -9.38 -2.43 10.83
C ILE A 363 -10.46 -3.46 10.48
N GLN A 364 -11.72 -3.04 10.40
CA GLN A 364 -12.83 -3.93 10.05
C GLN A 364 -12.71 -4.52 8.65
N ARG A 365 -12.31 -3.72 7.65
CA ARG A 365 -12.11 -4.24 6.28
C ARG A 365 -10.97 -5.25 6.25
N GLU A 366 -9.86 -4.93 6.91
CA GLU A 366 -8.73 -5.86 6.97
C GLU A 366 -9.12 -7.17 7.72
N TYR A 367 -9.95 -7.11 8.76
CA TYR A 367 -10.52 -8.33 9.36
C TYR A 367 -11.34 -9.14 8.35
N ALA A 368 -12.21 -8.47 7.59
CA ALA A 368 -13.05 -9.12 6.59
C ALA A 368 -12.22 -9.76 5.46
N GLU A 369 -11.17 -9.09 5.00
CA GLU A 369 -10.33 -9.53 3.88
C GLU A 369 -9.28 -10.57 4.31
N GLU A 370 -8.53 -10.29 5.39
CA GLU A 370 -7.41 -11.15 5.81
C GLU A 370 -7.85 -12.35 6.65
N LEU A 371 -8.86 -12.23 7.52
CA LEU A 371 -9.32 -13.36 8.35
C LEU A 371 -10.53 -14.07 7.75
N LEU A 372 -11.46 -13.34 7.13
CA LEU A 372 -12.74 -13.91 6.69
C LEU A 372 -12.81 -14.17 5.18
N GLY A 373 -11.76 -13.81 4.44
CA GLY A 373 -11.61 -14.13 3.02
C GLY A 373 -12.59 -13.40 2.09
N HIS A 374 -13.10 -12.24 2.51
CA HIS A 374 -13.85 -11.37 1.62
C HIS A 374 -12.95 -10.85 0.49
N ASP A 375 -13.54 -10.58 -0.67
CA ASP A 375 -12.83 -9.90 -1.75
C ASP A 375 -12.40 -8.48 -1.30
N GLU A 376 -11.21 -8.05 -1.73
CA GLU A 376 -10.69 -6.72 -1.44
C GLU A 376 -11.66 -5.65 -1.95
N TYR A 377 -11.99 -4.66 -1.12
CA TYR A 377 -12.78 -3.51 -1.56
C TYR A 377 -11.90 -2.55 -2.38
N ASP A 378 -11.69 -2.91 -3.65
CA ASP A 378 -10.60 -2.46 -4.54
C ASP A 378 -10.63 -1.01 -5.04
N GLY A 379 -11.50 -0.14 -4.55
CA GLY A 379 -11.56 1.24 -5.04
C GLY A 379 -12.62 1.50 -6.11
N SER A 380 -13.22 0.48 -6.72
CA SER A 380 -14.05 0.61 -7.93
C SER A 380 -15.57 0.70 -7.66
N GLY A 381 -16.00 0.38 -6.44
CA GLY A 381 -17.40 0.21 -6.07
C GLY A 381 -18.05 1.41 -5.38
N LYS A 382 -19.36 1.27 -5.11
CA LYS A 382 -20.13 2.18 -4.25
C LYS A 382 -19.57 2.15 -2.81
N PRO A 383 -19.78 3.23 -2.01
CA PRO A 383 -19.40 3.22 -0.60
C PRO A 383 -19.91 1.98 0.13
N ILE A 384 -19.06 1.39 0.98
CA ILE A 384 -19.40 0.20 1.75
C ILE A 384 -20.55 0.52 2.70
N ARG A 385 -21.53 -0.38 2.76
CA ARG A 385 -22.69 -0.29 3.65
C ARG A 385 -22.37 -0.94 4.99
N TYR A 386 -21.50 -0.30 5.76
CA TYR A 386 -21.08 -0.76 7.09
C TYR A 386 -22.27 -1.03 8.04
N ASP A 387 -23.38 -0.30 7.84
CA ASP A 387 -24.62 -0.39 8.62
C ASP A 387 -25.53 -1.59 8.27
N LYS A 388 -25.17 -2.37 7.24
CA LYS A 388 -26.05 -3.42 6.68
C LYS A 388 -25.35 -4.69 6.26
N LEU A 389 -24.03 -4.69 6.21
CA LEU A 389 -23.25 -5.81 5.74
C LEU A 389 -22.55 -6.47 6.93
N GLU A 390 -22.59 -7.80 6.95
CA GLU A 390 -21.72 -8.59 7.82
C GLU A 390 -20.32 -8.71 7.20
N PRO A 391 -19.25 -8.79 8.00
CA PRO A 391 -19.22 -8.82 9.48
C PRO A 391 -19.27 -7.42 10.16
N PHE A 392 -19.42 -6.34 9.38
CA PHE A 392 -19.26 -4.97 9.89
C PHE A 392 -20.29 -4.58 10.95
N THR A 393 -21.54 -4.99 10.77
CA THR A 393 -22.62 -4.68 11.72
C THR A 393 -22.35 -5.34 13.06
N THR A 394 -22.04 -6.65 13.07
CA THR A 394 -21.68 -7.38 14.30
C THR A 394 -20.45 -6.78 14.99
N MET A 395 -19.40 -6.41 14.24
CA MET A 395 -18.22 -5.78 14.82
C MET A 395 -18.53 -4.41 15.45
N ASP A 396 -19.39 -3.60 14.85
CA ASP A 396 -19.82 -2.31 15.43
C ASP A 396 -20.64 -2.47 16.70
N GLU A 397 -21.54 -3.46 16.73
CA GLU A 397 -22.32 -3.80 17.92
C GLU A 397 -21.40 -4.27 19.05
N ALA A 398 -20.49 -5.20 18.75
CA ALA A 398 -19.52 -5.70 19.72
C ALA A 398 -18.57 -4.61 20.24
N LEU A 399 -18.15 -3.66 19.40
CA LEU A 399 -17.38 -2.49 19.86
C LEU A 399 -18.20 -1.61 20.80
N ARG A 400 -19.45 -1.30 20.44
CA ARG A 400 -20.35 -0.47 21.25
C ARG A 400 -20.67 -1.07 22.61
N ASP A 401 -20.84 -2.38 22.65
CA ASP A 401 -21.18 -3.13 23.86
C ASP A 401 -19.94 -3.46 24.72
N GLY A 402 -18.74 -3.09 24.25
CA GLY A 402 -17.47 -3.30 24.95
C GLY A 402 -16.93 -4.73 24.86
N HIS A 403 -17.53 -5.58 24.02
CA HIS A 403 -17.02 -6.91 23.70
C HIS A 403 -15.79 -6.88 22.78
N ILE A 404 -15.63 -5.81 22.01
CA ILE A 404 -14.37 -5.43 21.36
C ILE A 404 -13.91 -4.12 22.00
N ARG A 405 -12.64 -4.05 22.38
CA ARG A 405 -11.98 -2.80 22.80
C ARG A 405 -10.76 -2.57 21.93
N VAL A 406 -10.62 -1.37 21.37
CA VAL A 406 -9.51 -1.04 20.48
C VAL A 406 -8.73 0.14 21.06
N PHE A 407 -7.42 0.00 21.12
CA PHE A 407 -6.51 1.03 21.59
C PHE A 407 -5.44 1.33 20.54
N CYS A 408 -5.01 2.58 20.44
CA CYS A 408 -3.80 2.95 19.74
C CYS A 408 -2.58 2.83 20.68
N LEU A 409 -1.53 2.17 20.20
CA LEU A 409 -0.27 1.98 20.89
C LEU A 409 0.79 3.04 20.51
N GLY A 410 0.51 3.84 19.48
CA GLY A 410 1.42 4.85 18.94
C GLY A 410 1.78 4.62 17.47
N VAL A 411 2.68 5.46 16.96
CA VAL A 411 3.18 5.40 15.59
C VAL A 411 4.66 5.01 15.59
N THR A 412 5.05 4.10 14.69
CA THR A 412 6.45 3.70 14.51
C THR A 412 6.85 3.74 13.04
N LEU A 413 8.15 3.72 12.77
CA LEU A 413 8.70 3.57 11.45
C LEU A 413 9.50 2.28 11.32
N ASP A 414 9.40 1.63 10.16
CA ASP A 414 10.41 0.66 9.72
C ASP A 414 11.70 1.42 9.36
N ALA A 415 12.83 1.10 10.00
CA ALA A 415 14.07 1.84 9.85
C ALA A 415 14.67 1.77 8.42
N LEU A 416 14.38 0.69 7.69
CA LEU A 416 14.85 0.48 6.32
C LEU A 416 14.03 1.28 5.32
N THR A 417 12.70 1.29 5.43
CA THR A 417 11.84 1.96 4.44
C THR A 417 11.45 3.37 4.87
N LEU A 418 11.48 3.67 6.16
CA LEU A 418 10.87 4.83 6.80
C LEU A 418 9.35 4.96 6.56
N ALA A 419 8.69 3.85 6.20
CA ALA A 419 7.24 3.74 6.17
C ALA A 419 6.68 3.76 7.60
N GLY A 420 5.48 4.33 7.78
CA GLY A 420 4.85 4.46 9.08
C GLY A 420 3.82 3.37 9.34
N ASP A 421 3.81 2.88 10.58
CA ASP A 421 2.78 1.99 11.11
C ASP A 421 2.08 2.69 12.28
N ILE A 422 0.76 2.90 12.14
CA ILE A 422 -0.16 3.23 13.23
C ILE A 422 -0.48 1.90 13.92
N LEU A 423 0.10 1.70 15.10
CA LEU A 423 -0.05 0.45 15.84
C LEU A 423 -1.31 0.49 16.68
N THR A 424 -2.16 -0.51 16.53
CA THR A 424 -3.37 -0.70 17.31
C THR A 424 -3.37 -2.08 17.97
N VAL A 425 -4.17 -2.23 19.02
CA VAL A 425 -4.48 -3.51 19.64
C VAL A 425 -5.99 -3.63 19.77
N ALA A 426 -6.54 -4.76 19.33
CA ALA A 426 -7.95 -5.10 19.48
C ALA A 426 -8.06 -6.26 20.47
N ILE A 427 -8.81 -6.05 21.55
CA ILE A 427 -9.03 -7.02 22.61
C ILE A 427 -10.47 -7.46 22.51
N ILE A 428 -10.67 -8.74 22.22
CA ILE A 428 -11.98 -9.29 21.86
C ILE A 428 -12.37 -10.32 22.92
N ALA A 429 -13.58 -10.19 23.46
CA ALA A 429 -14.13 -11.15 24.41
C ALA A 429 -14.13 -12.56 23.80
N PRO A 430 -13.86 -13.62 24.60
CA PRO A 430 -13.72 -15.00 24.11
C PRO A 430 -14.84 -15.43 23.17
N ASP A 431 -16.10 -15.31 23.61
CA ASP A 431 -17.26 -15.79 22.84
C ASP A 431 -17.42 -14.99 21.54
N THR A 432 -17.24 -13.66 21.60
CA THR A 432 -17.29 -12.78 20.43
C THR A 432 -16.18 -13.08 19.43
N TYR A 433 -14.96 -13.36 19.90
CA TYR A 433 -13.84 -13.73 19.04
C TYR A 433 -14.14 -15.06 18.34
N ASP A 434 -14.57 -16.05 19.11
CA ASP A 434 -14.83 -17.40 18.62
C ASP A 434 -15.98 -17.40 17.62
N GLU A 435 -17.01 -16.56 17.81
CA GLU A 435 -18.11 -16.38 16.86
C GLU A 435 -17.68 -15.64 15.59
N LEU A 436 -17.07 -14.46 15.72
CA LEU A 436 -16.67 -13.62 14.58
C LEU A 436 -15.71 -14.34 13.65
N PHE A 437 -14.79 -15.12 14.21
CA PHE A 437 -13.73 -15.78 13.45
C PHE A 437 -13.92 -17.30 13.36
N ALA A 438 -15.12 -17.81 13.64
CA ALA A 438 -15.46 -19.24 13.51
C ALA A 438 -15.17 -19.78 12.10
N ASN A 439 -15.35 -18.93 11.08
CA ASN A 439 -15.14 -19.25 9.67
C ASN A 439 -13.85 -18.64 9.11
N ALA A 440 -12.85 -18.37 9.97
CA ALA A 440 -11.59 -17.80 9.52
C ALA A 440 -10.93 -18.69 8.45
N VAL A 441 -10.51 -18.08 7.36
CA VAL A 441 -9.99 -18.81 6.20
C VAL A 441 -8.51 -19.15 6.40
N GLU A 442 -8.11 -20.37 6.04
CA GLU A 442 -6.69 -20.77 6.00
C GLU A 442 -5.96 -20.24 4.75
N THR A 443 -6.74 -19.77 3.76
CA THR A 443 -6.28 -19.25 2.46
C THR A 443 -7.18 -18.11 1.99
N ASN A 444 -6.61 -16.97 1.61
CA ASN A 444 -7.34 -15.88 0.94
C ASN A 444 -6.78 -15.62 -0.47
N SER A 445 -7.31 -14.60 -1.16
CA SER A 445 -6.90 -14.19 -2.52
C SER A 445 -5.42 -13.79 -2.61
N GLU A 446 -4.78 -13.48 -1.47
CA GLU A 446 -3.36 -13.15 -1.34
C GLU A 446 -2.46 -14.37 -1.08
N GLY A 447 -2.99 -15.51 -0.63
CA GLY A 447 -2.25 -16.77 -0.45
C GLY A 447 -2.73 -17.66 0.71
N SER A 448 -2.03 -18.78 0.93
CA SER A 448 -2.21 -19.66 2.12
C SER A 448 -1.41 -19.13 3.29
N MET A 449 -2.09 -18.79 4.37
CA MET A 449 -1.55 -17.93 5.42
C MET A 449 -2.23 -18.24 6.76
N PRO A 450 -1.87 -19.35 7.44
CA PRO A 450 -2.55 -19.72 8.67
C PRO A 450 -2.29 -18.68 9.77
N ALA A 451 -3.37 -18.06 10.26
CA ALA A 451 -3.36 -17.34 11.52
C ALA A 451 -2.92 -18.29 12.64
N ARG A 452 -1.96 -17.88 13.46
CA ARG A 452 -1.48 -18.70 14.59
C ARG A 452 -1.76 -17.97 15.88
N ALA A 453 -2.51 -18.63 16.76
CA ALA A 453 -2.72 -18.19 18.12
C ALA A 453 -1.53 -18.58 19.00
N PHE A 454 -1.03 -17.62 19.76
CA PHE A 454 0.05 -17.80 20.73
C PHE A 454 -0.41 -17.31 22.10
N PRO A 455 -0.09 -17.99 23.20
CA PRO A 455 -0.39 -17.47 24.53
C PRO A 455 0.18 -16.06 24.73
N PHE A 456 -0.61 -15.14 25.30
CA PHE A 456 -0.14 -13.79 25.60
C PHE A 456 0.56 -13.77 26.97
N GLU A 457 1.78 -14.30 26.99
CA GLU A 457 2.59 -14.46 28.20
C GLU A 457 4.08 -14.19 27.94
N GLU A 458 4.83 -13.90 29.00
CA GLU A 458 6.22 -13.44 28.91
C GLU A 458 7.14 -14.40 28.15
N ASN A 459 7.04 -15.70 28.43
CA ASN A 459 7.87 -16.72 27.80
C ASN A 459 7.63 -16.80 26.29
N THR A 460 6.36 -16.72 25.89
CA THR A 460 5.97 -16.76 24.47
C THR A 460 6.46 -15.52 23.74
N LEU A 461 6.34 -14.33 24.34
CA LEU A 461 6.83 -13.09 23.75
C LEU A 461 8.36 -13.05 23.65
N THR A 462 9.06 -13.55 24.66
CA THR A 462 10.53 -13.70 24.65
C THR A 462 10.95 -14.62 23.52
N TRP A 463 10.31 -15.79 23.39
CA TRP A 463 10.58 -16.72 22.30
C TRP A 463 10.30 -16.13 20.92
N LEU A 464 9.18 -15.42 20.75
CA LEU A 464 8.84 -14.74 19.49
C LEU A 464 9.89 -13.69 19.13
N HIS A 465 10.37 -12.91 20.10
CA HIS A 465 11.45 -11.95 19.90
C HIS A 465 12.76 -12.63 19.50
N GLU A 466 13.19 -13.64 20.24
CA GLU A 466 14.42 -14.40 20.01
C GLU A 466 14.42 -15.19 18.70
N SER A 467 13.24 -15.56 18.21
CA SER A 467 13.08 -16.22 16.90
C SER A 467 13.57 -15.35 15.74
N LYS A 468 13.65 -14.03 15.92
CA LYS A 468 13.98 -13.02 14.90
C LYS A 468 13.06 -13.08 13.67
N ARG A 469 11.86 -13.64 13.82
CA ARG A 469 10.86 -13.76 12.74
C ARG A 469 9.78 -12.69 12.79
N LEU A 470 9.74 -11.85 13.81
CA LEU A 470 8.76 -10.75 13.85
C LEU A 470 9.15 -9.64 12.87
N SER A 471 8.17 -9.19 12.10
CA SER A 471 8.24 -7.91 11.40
C SER A 471 8.41 -6.74 12.38
N PRO A 472 8.95 -5.59 11.95
CA PRO A 472 9.13 -4.42 12.81
C PRO A 472 7.82 -4.03 13.54
N GLY A 473 6.73 -3.79 12.81
CA GLY A 473 5.44 -3.44 13.41
C GLY A 473 4.91 -4.48 14.41
N ALA A 474 5.03 -5.78 14.10
CA ALA A 474 4.62 -6.83 15.03
C ALA A 474 5.45 -6.85 16.32
N ALA A 475 6.77 -6.68 16.21
CA ALA A 475 7.65 -6.61 17.37
C ALA A 475 7.32 -5.40 18.26
N ALA A 476 7.04 -4.24 17.65
CA ALA A 476 6.64 -3.04 18.36
C ALA A 476 5.29 -3.20 19.08
N ALA A 477 4.27 -3.66 18.36
CA ALA A 477 2.92 -3.81 18.93
C ALA A 477 2.89 -4.84 20.07
N LEU A 478 3.54 -6.01 19.91
CA LEU A 478 3.65 -7.00 20.98
C LEU A 478 4.35 -6.43 22.22
N HIS A 479 5.46 -5.73 22.03
CA HIS A 479 6.21 -5.11 23.11
C HIS A 479 5.41 -4.04 23.86
N LEU A 480 4.75 -3.14 23.13
CA LEU A 480 3.95 -2.05 23.68
C LEU A 480 2.68 -2.58 24.38
N ALA A 481 2.00 -3.56 23.79
CA ALA A 481 0.85 -4.21 24.40
C ALA A 481 1.26 -4.96 25.68
N TRP A 482 2.36 -5.71 25.66
CA TRP A 482 2.84 -6.44 26.84
C TRP A 482 3.24 -5.51 27.98
N SER A 483 3.93 -4.41 27.66
CA SER A 483 4.33 -3.40 28.63
C SER A 483 3.12 -2.76 29.32
N ASN A 484 2.00 -2.64 28.59
CA ASN A 484 0.75 -2.04 29.07
C ASN A 484 -0.36 -3.06 29.39
N ARG A 485 -0.02 -4.35 29.52
CA ARG A 485 -1.00 -5.44 29.72
C ARG A 485 -1.94 -5.22 30.91
N LYS A 486 -1.47 -4.52 31.94
CA LYS A 486 -2.27 -4.20 33.15
C LYS A 486 -3.38 -3.19 32.88
N VAL A 487 -3.23 -2.33 31.86
CA VAL A 487 -4.26 -1.37 31.42
C VAL A 487 -5.17 -2.05 30.39
N LEU A 488 -4.57 -2.85 29.51
CA LEU A 488 -5.28 -3.49 28.40
C LEU A 488 -6.19 -4.66 28.82
N LEU A 489 -5.76 -5.47 29.79
CA LEU A 489 -6.48 -6.70 30.19
C LEU A 489 -7.37 -6.53 31.43
N VAL A 490 -7.72 -5.28 31.77
CA VAL A 490 -8.68 -4.99 32.86
C VAL A 490 -10.08 -5.45 32.49
#